data_AF-A0A415G6Y6-F1
#
_entry.id   AF-A0A415G6Y6-F1
#
_cell.length_a   1.000
_cell.length_b   1.000
_cell.length_c   1.000
_cell.angle_alpha   90.00
_cell.angle_beta   90.00
_cell.angle_gamma   90.00
#
_symmetry.space_group_name_H-M   'P 1'
#
loop_
_entity.id
_entity.type
_entity.pdbx_description
1 polymer ?
#
loop_
_entity_poly.entity_id
_entity_poly.type
_entity_poly.pdbx_seq_one_letter_code
_entity_poly.pdbx_strand_id
1 'polypeptide(L)'
;LYFIPCFLILVICGKYGVQIDLNANQICNPVIFIICSISGFVVCYTISQLFLLFEDQKFLKYIGRHTLSIMMLHFLAFKIVIFIQIIIGYGKINDLKSYPCYIVNSGWWLVYSIVGVLVPLWINYLYQRIKKLRIDK
;
A
#
# COMPACT_ATOMS: atom_id res chain seq x y z
N LEU A 1 -1.02 10.17 -24.85
CA LEU A 1 -1.86 11.39 -24.88
C LEU A 1 -2.80 11.50 -23.67
N TYR A 2 -3.51 10.43 -23.29
CA TYR A 2 -4.53 10.46 -22.22
C TYR A 2 -4.03 10.69 -20.77
N PHE A 3 -2.72 10.61 -20.53
CA PHE A 3 -2.14 10.80 -19.19
C PHE A 3 -2.40 12.19 -18.61
N ILE A 4 -2.10 13.24 -19.37
CA ILE A 4 -2.19 14.64 -18.95
C ILE A 4 -3.61 15.04 -18.52
N PRO A 5 -4.67 14.80 -19.32
CA PRO A 5 -6.03 15.16 -18.92
C PRO A 5 -6.52 14.35 -17.72
N CYS A 6 -6.22 13.05 -17.64
CA CYS A 6 -6.61 12.23 -16.49
C CYS A 6 -5.91 12.70 -15.21
N PHE A 7 -4.61 12.99 -15.28
CA PHE A 7 -3.86 13.52 -14.13
C PHE A 7 -4.41 14.87 -13.66
N LEU A 8 -4.75 15.78 -14.59
CA LEU A 8 -5.37 17.06 -14.26
C LEU A 8 -6.72 16.90 -13.56
N ILE A 9 -7.58 15.99 -14.03
CA ILE A 9 -8.88 15.69 -13.41
C ILE A 9 -8.67 15.25 -11.94
N LEU A 10 -7.72 14.36 -11.67
CA LEU A 10 -7.43 13.90 -10.31
C LEU A 10 -6.92 15.04 -9.40
N VAL A 11 -6.03 15.90 -9.89
CA VAL A 11 -5.52 17.06 -9.13
C VAL A 11 -6.64 18.05 -8.82
N ILE A 12 -7.51 18.31 -9.79
CA ILE A 12 -8.68 19.17 -9.63
C ILE A 12 -9.61 18.59 -8.56
N CYS A 13 -10.01 17.32 -8.67
CA CYS A 13 -10.86 16.66 -7.67
C CYS A 13 -10.26 16.70 -6.26
N GLY A 14 -8.95 16.51 -6.13
CA GLY A 14 -8.24 16.65 -4.85
C GLY A 14 -8.28 18.07 -4.26
N LYS A 15 -8.12 19.11 -5.10
CA LYS A 15 -8.21 20.52 -4.66
C LYS A 15 -9.61 20.94 -4.24
N TYR A 16 -10.64 20.42 -4.90
CA TYR A 16 -12.04 20.71 -4.56
C TYR A 16 -12.53 19.95 -3.31
N GLY A 17 -11.64 19.29 -2.57
CA GLY A 17 -11.97 18.67 -1.29
C GLY A 17 -12.84 17.42 -1.43
N VAL A 18 -12.86 16.79 -2.62
CA VAL A 18 -13.52 15.50 -2.81
C VAL A 18 -12.69 14.44 -2.10
N GLN A 19 -12.95 14.26 -0.81
CA GLN A 19 -12.36 13.19 -0.01
C GLN A 19 -13.24 11.96 -0.13
N ILE A 20 -12.65 10.89 -0.66
CA ILE A 20 -13.30 9.60 -0.80
C ILE A 20 -12.62 8.68 0.20
N ASP A 21 -13.25 8.50 1.35
CA ASP A 21 -12.76 7.58 2.36
C ASP A 21 -13.70 6.37 2.42
N LEU A 22 -13.24 5.27 1.83
CA LEU A 22 -13.96 3.99 1.82
C LEU A 22 -14.02 3.36 3.22
N ASN A 23 -13.07 3.66 4.10
CA ASN A 23 -13.04 3.16 5.47
C ASN A 23 -14.09 3.88 6.33
N ALA A 24 -14.21 5.20 6.16
CA ALA A 24 -15.25 5.99 6.83
C ALA A 24 -16.62 5.96 6.14
N ASN A 25 -16.74 5.23 5.02
CA ASN A 25 -17.91 5.19 4.14
C ASN A 25 -18.40 6.59 3.71
N GLN A 26 -17.47 7.53 3.51
CA GLN A 26 -17.76 8.89 3.08
C GLN A 26 -17.60 8.97 1.56
N ILE A 27 -18.71 8.74 0.85
CA ILE A 27 -18.78 8.89 -0.61
C ILE A 27 -19.62 10.14 -0.90
N CYS A 28 -18.97 11.25 -1.27
CA CYS A 28 -19.71 12.49 -1.59
C CYS A 28 -20.63 12.32 -2.81
N ASN A 29 -20.13 11.66 -3.87
CA ASN A 29 -20.88 11.43 -5.09
C ASN A 29 -20.36 10.16 -5.83
N PRO A 30 -21.21 9.17 -6.11
CA PRO A 30 -20.81 7.92 -6.76
C PRO A 30 -20.33 8.13 -8.21
N VAL A 31 -20.84 9.13 -8.93
CA VAL A 31 -20.41 9.43 -10.31
C VAL A 31 -18.97 9.95 -10.32
N ILE A 32 -18.65 10.86 -9.40
CA ILE A 32 -17.29 11.41 -9.27
C ILE A 32 -16.32 10.30 -8.85
N PHE A 33 -16.73 9.37 -8.00
CA PHE A 33 -15.94 8.20 -7.62
C PHE A 33 -15.58 7.31 -8.82
N ILE A 34 -16.54 7.02 -9.70
CA ILE A 34 -16.30 6.21 -10.90
C ILE A 34 -15.32 6.92 -11.85
N ILE A 35 -15.54 8.22 -12.09
CA ILE A 35 -14.66 9.03 -12.94
C ILE A 35 -13.23 9.06 -12.38
N CYS A 36 -13.07 9.29 -11.07
CA CYS A 36 -11.76 9.27 -10.41
C CYS A 36 -11.10 7.89 -10.49
N SER A 37 -11.86 6.80 -10.33
CA SER A 37 -11.34 5.44 -10.38
C SER A 37 -10.83 5.07 -11.78
N ILE A 38 -11.61 5.39 -12.83
CA ILE A 38 -11.19 5.16 -14.23
C ILE A 38 -9.97 6.02 -14.56
N SER A 39 -10.00 7.29 -14.17
CA SER A 39 -8.89 8.22 -14.39
C SER A 39 -7.59 7.75 -13.72
N GLY A 40 -7.68 7.33 -12.44
CA GLY A 40 -6.56 6.77 -11.69
C GLY A 40 -6.00 5.49 -12.33
N PHE A 41 -6.87 4.60 -12.80
CA PHE A 41 -6.46 3.40 -13.53
C PHE A 41 -5.67 3.74 -14.80
N VAL A 42 -6.16 4.67 -15.63
CA VAL A 42 -5.48 5.09 -16.87
C VAL A 42 -4.11 5.70 -16.59
N VAL A 43 -3.99 6.52 -15.54
CA VAL A 43 -2.73 7.10 -15.08
C VAL A 43 -1.75 6.00 -14.66
N CYS A 44 -2.17 5.08 -13.78
CA CYS A 44 -1.36 3.94 -13.33
C CYS A 44 -0.91 3.04 -14.49
N TYR A 45 -1.81 2.76 -15.43
CA TYR A 45 -1.49 1.95 -16.61
C TYR A 45 -0.45 2.63 -17.50
N THR A 46 -0.57 3.94 -17.73
CA THR A 46 0.40 4.68 -18.54
C THR A 46 1.78 4.73 -17.85
N ILE A 47 1.81 4.91 -16.53
CA ILE A 47 3.05 4.83 -15.73
C ILE A 47 3.66 3.43 -15.83
N SER A 48 2.85 2.38 -15.74
CA SER A 48 3.34 1.00 -15.89
C SER A 48 3.99 0.76 -17.25
N GLN A 49 3.47 1.37 -18.32
CA GLN A 49 4.12 1.31 -19.64
C GLN A 49 5.43 2.10 -19.68
N LEU A 50 5.51 3.25 -19.01
CA LEU A 50 6.75 4.02 -18.89
C LEU A 50 7.84 3.19 -18.20
N PHE A 51 7.49 2.40 -17.19
CA PHE A 51 8.42 1.52 -16.49
C PHE A 51 9.01 0.40 -17.37
N LEU A 52 8.37 0.05 -18.49
CA LEU A 52 8.91 -0.94 -19.44
C LEU A 52 10.14 -0.42 -20.18
N LEU A 53 10.37 0.90 -20.21
CA LEU A 53 11.57 1.51 -20.82
C LEU A 53 12.82 1.36 -19.93
N PHE A 54 12.67 0.99 -18.66
CA PHE A 54 13.79 0.78 -17.74
C PHE A 54 14.22 -0.69 -17.73
N GLU A 55 15.53 -0.95 -17.84
CA GLU A 55 16.07 -2.32 -17.88
C GLU A 55 15.94 -3.03 -16.52
N ASP A 56 16.06 -2.31 -15.40
CA ASP A 56 16.11 -2.86 -14.04
C ASP A 56 14.75 -2.93 -13.30
N GLN A 57 13.74 -3.44 -13.99
CA GLN A 57 12.39 -3.65 -13.44
C GLN A 57 12.23 -4.94 -12.59
N LYS A 58 13.32 -5.67 -12.32
CA LYS A 58 13.30 -6.97 -11.61
C LYS A 58 12.67 -6.86 -10.22
N PHE A 59 13.08 -5.84 -9.46
CA PHE A 59 12.58 -5.64 -8.10
C PHE A 59 11.09 -5.28 -8.08
N LEU A 60 10.67 -4.35 -8.94
CA LEU A 60 9.27 -3.92 -9.04
C LEU A 60 8.37 -5.06 -9.51
N LYS A 61 8.82 -5.87 -10.48
CA LYS A 61 8.12 -7.09 -10.92
C LYS A 61 7.99 -8.12 -9.79
N TYR A 62 9.02 -8.28 -8.96
CA TYR A 62 8.99 -9.20 -7.82
C TYR A 62 7.94 -8.79 -6.79
N ILE A 63 7.93 -7.51 -6.39
CA ILE A 63 6.91 -6.96 -5.49
C ILE A 63 5.52 -7.13 -6.09
N GLY A 64 5.35 -6.79 -7.38
CA GLY A 64 4.09 -6.92 -8.12
C GLY A 64 3.50 -8.34 -8.10
N ARG A 65 4.36 -9.37 -8.28
CA ARG A 65 3.96 -10.79 -8.23
C ARG A 65 3.50 -11.26 -6.85
N HIS A 66 3.89 -10.56 -5.79
CA HIS A 66 3.58 -10.89 -4.41
C HIS A 66 2.59 -9.91 -3.76
N THR A 67 1.91 -9.08 -4.57
CA THR A 67 0.90 -8.11 -4.12
C THR A 67 -0.20 -8.72 -3.27
N LEU A 68 -0.71 -9.90 -3.62
CA LEU A 68 -1.75 -10.58 -2.85
C LEU A 68 -1.23 -11.01 -1.46
N SER A 69 -0.01 -11.54 -1.38
CA SER A 69 0.63 -11.88 -0.10
C SER A 69 0.83 -10.63 0.77
N ILE A 70 1.25 -9.52 0.16
CA ILE A 70 1.38 -8.22 0.86
C ILE A 70 0.02 -7.76 1.37
N MET A 71 -1.02 -7.76 0.53
CA MET A 71 -2.37 -7.33 0.90
C MET A 71 -2.94 -8.16 2.05
N MET A 72 -2.64 -9.46 2.13
CA MET A 72 -3.09 -10.28 3.28
C MET A 72 -2.31 -10.01 4.58
N LEU A 73 -1.00 -9.78 4.50
CA LEU A 73 -0.13 -9.76 5.68
C LEU A 73 0.26 -8.35 6.17
N HIS A 74 0.06 -7.29 5.38
CA HIS A 74 0.50 -5.94 5.74
C HIS A 74 -0.15 -5.42 7.04
N PHE A 75 -1.42 -5.73 7.31
CA PHE A 75 -2.08 -5.37 8.58
C PHE A 75 -1.41 -6.03 9.79
N LEU A 76 -0.93 -7.27 9.64
CA LEU A 76 -0.16 -7.94 10.67
C LEU A 76 1.21 -7.27 10.85
N ALA A 77 1.86 -6.89 9.74
CA ALA A 77 3.12 -6.17 9.77
C ALA A 77 3.00 -4.81 10.48
N PHE A 78 1.88 -4.10 10.33
CA PHE A 78 1.64 -2.84 11.02
C PHE A 78 1.56 -2.99 12.54
N LYS A 79 1.08 -4.13 13.06
CA LYS A 79 1.10 -4.40 14.50
C LYS A 79 2.52 -4.44 15.06
N ILE A 80 3.49 -4.91 14.27
CA ILE A 80 4.92 -4.88 14.65
C ILE A 80 5.39 -3.42 14.79
N VAL A 81 5.00 -2.55 13.87
CA VAL A 81 5.34 -1.12 13.92
C VAL A 81 4.71 -0.44 15.14
N ILE A 82 3.42 -0.72 15.43
CA ILE A 82 2.74 -0.18 16.62
C ILE A 82 3.44 -0.66 17.91
N PHE A 83 3.87 -1.92 17.96
CA PHE A 83 4.61 -2.45 19.09
C PHE A 83 5.95 -1.72 19.30
N ILE A 84 6.68 -1.44 18.21
CA ILE A 84 7.91 -0.63 18.26
C ILE A 84 7.62 0.79 18.79
N GLN A 85 6.54 1.43 18.32
CA GLN A 85 6.14 2.76 18.80
C GLN A 85 5.89 2.76 20.31
N ILE A 86 5.27 1.70 20.84
CA ILE A 86 4.98 1.57 22.27
C ILE A 86 6.26 1.36 23.08
N ILE A 87 7.22 0.56 22.59
CA ILE A 87 8.53 0.37 23.23
C ILE A 87 9.29 1.70 23.34
N ILE A 88 9.21 2.54 22.30
CA ILE A 88 9.88 3.86 22.29
C ILE A 88 9.16 4.87 23.23
N GLY A 89 8.01 4.49 23.81
CA GLY A 89 7.28 5.29 24.79
C GLY A 89 6.20 6.19 24.19
N TYR A 90 5.83 6.00 22.93
CA TYR A 90 4.77 6.79 22.30
C TYR A 90 3.35 6.40 22.74
N GLY A 91 3.17 5.29 23.48
CA GLY A 91 1.85 4.81 23.87
C GLY A 91 1.87 3.74 24.96
N LYS A 92 0.69 3.25 25.33
CA LYS A 92 0.47 2.16 26.28
C LYS A 92 0.20 0.86 25.54
N ILE A 93 0.34 -0.28 26.22
CA ILE A 93 0.02 -1.61 25.66
C ILE A 93 -1.41 -1.69 25.09
N ASN A 94 -2.36 -0.92 25.62
CA ASN A 94 -3.73 -0.88 25.08
C ASN A 94 -3.80 -0.32 23.65
N ASP A 95 -2.82 0.49 23.24
CA ASP A 95 -2.78 1.10 21.91
C ASP A 95 -2.41 0.09 20.81
N LEU A 96 -1.99 -1.14 21.17
CA LEU A 96 -1.85 -2.25 20.20
C LEU A 96 -3.18 -2.59 19.52
N LYS A 97 -4.32 -2.27 20.13
CA LYS A 97 -5.64 -2.54 19.55
C LYS A 97 -6.01 -1.55 18.44
N SER A 98 -5.31 -0.42 18.34
CA SER A 98 -5.54 0.59 17.31
C SER A 98 -5.49 -0.03 15.91
N TYR A 99 -6.45 0.35 15.08
CA TYR A 99 -6.59 -0.14 13.72
C TYR A 99 -6.65 1.06 12.74
N PRO A 100 -5.93 1.01 11.60
CA PRO A 100 -4.85 0.09 11.21
C PRO A 100 -3.46 0.54 11.68
N CYS A 101 -3.30 1.83 12.01
CA CYS A 101 -2.05 2.46 12.48
C CYS A 101 -2.33 3.27 13.75
N TYR A 102 -1.31 3.51 14.58
CA TYR A 102 -1.45 4.34 15.78
C TYR A 102 -1.04 5.80 15.52
N ILE A 103 0.27 6.07 15.40
CA ILE A 103 0.79 7.39 15.04
C ILE A 103 1.33 7.35 13.61
N VAL A 104 0.72 8.11 12.70
CA VAL A 104 1.13 8.20 11.29
C VAL A 104 1.97 9.47 11.02
N ASN A 105 1.83 10.48 11.89
CA ASN A 105 2.52 11.76 11.77
C ASN A 105 4.03 11.65 12.00
N SER A 106 4.78 12.73 11.75
CA SER A 106 6.24 12.80 12.01
C SER A 106 7.08 11.79 11.24
N GLY A 107 6.66 11.39 10.04
CA GLY A 107 7.42 10.49 9.18
C GLY A 107 7.19 9.00 9.44
N TRP A 108 6.40 8.62 10.45
CA TRP A 108 6.05 7.23 10.72
C TRP A 108 5.35 6.55 9.55
N TRP A 109 4.64 7.30 8.70
CA TRP A 109 4.06 6.81 7.45
C TRP A 109 5.06 6.05 6.57
N LEU A 110 6.32 6.50 6.48
CA LEU A 110 7.37 5.81 5.72
C LEU A 110 7.71 4.46 6.33
N VAL A 111 7.83 4.41 7.66
CA VAL A 111 8.12 3.17 8.39
C VAL A 111 7.00 2.17 8.17
N TYR A 112 5.75 2.59 8.27
CA TYR A 112 4.59 1.74 7.96
C TYR A 112 4.65 1.23 6.51
N SER A 113 4.89 2.08 5.52
CA SER A 113 4.99 1.65 4.12
C SER A 113 6.11 0.64 3.87
N ILE A 114 7.31 0.87 4.43
CA ILE A 114 8.46 -0.01 4.26
C ILE A 114 8.20 -1.36 4.94
N VAL A 115 7.80 -1.35 6.21
CA VAL A 115 7.56 -2.57 6.99
C VAL A 115 6.37 -3.35 6.42
N GLY A 116 5.31 -2.66 6.01
CA GLY A 116 4.11 -3.23 5.40
C GLY A 116 4.37 -3.97 4.08
N VAL A 117 5.43 -3.61 3.35
CA VAL A 117 5.81 -4.29 2.11
C VAL A 117 6.88 -5.35 2.37
N LEU A 118 7.93 -5.01 3.11
CA LEU A 118 9.06 -5.90 3.34
C LEU A 118 8.64 -7.13 4.16
N VAL A 119 7.98 -6.95 5.31
CA VAL A 119 7.68 -8.08 6.21
C VAL A 119 6.85 -9.17 5.52
N PRO A 120 5.76 -8.85 4.80
CA PRO A 120 5.03 -9.86 4.03
C PRO A 120 5.88 -10.58 2.97
N LEU A 121 6.76 -9.86 2.27
CA LEU A 121 7.66 -10.46 1.28
C LEU A 121 8.64 -11.44 1.94
N TRP A 122 9.22 -11.06 3.08
CA TRP A 122 10.12 -11.90 3.87
C TRP A 122 9.42 -13.18 4.36
N ILE A 123 8.20 -13.05 4.90
CA ILE A 123 7.40 -14.20 5.35
C ILE A 123 7.09 -15.13 4.18
N ASN A 124 6.67 -14.58 3.04
CA ASN A 124 6.34 -15.39 1.87
C ASN A 124 7.57 -16.09 1.28
N TYR A 125 8.73 -15.43 1.27
CA TYR A 125 9.99 -16.04 0.85
C TYR A 125 10.37 -17.22 1.77
N LEU A 126 10.26 -17.03 3.09
CA LEU A 126 10.55 -18.08 4.07
C LEU A 126 9.59 -19.27 3.90
N TYR A 127 8.30 -19.02 3.71
CA TYR A 127 7.29 -20.05 3.47
C TYR A 127 7.62 -20.89 2.24
N GLN A 128 7.97 -20.27 1.12
CA GLN A 128 8.34 -20.98 -0.10
C GLN A 128 9.61 -21.82 0.09
N ARG A 129 10.60 -21.30 0.84
CA ARG A 129 11.84 -22.02 1.12
C ARG A 129 11.61 -23.27 1.98
N ILE A 130 10.78 -23.16 3.03
CA ILE A 130 10.41 -24.30 3.87
C ILE A 130 9.60 -25.34 3.08
N LYS A 131 8.66 -24.89 2.25
CA LYS A 131 7.85 -25.79 1.41
C LYS A 131 8.73 -26.58 0.45
N LYS A 132 9.72 -25.95 -0.17
CA LYS A 132 10.67 -26.62 -1.06
C LYS A 132 11.48 -27.71 -0.32
N LEU A 133 12.02 -27.38 0.86
CA LEU A 133 12.75 -28.33 1.70
C LEU A 133 11.91 -29.53 2.17
N ARG A 134 10.59 -29.39 2.26
CA ARG A 134 9.67 -30.48 2.61
C ARG A 134 9.33 -31.39 1.43
N ILE A 135 9.33 -30.87 0.21
CA ILE A 135 9.01 -31.64 -1.01
C ILE A 135 10.23 -32.43 -1.50
N ASP A 136 11.43 -31.93 -1.24
CA ASP A 136 12.69 -32.60 -1.58
C ASP A 136 13.07 -33.72 -0.56
N LYS A 137 12.20 -34.02 0.41
CA LYS A 137 12.32 -35.11 1.40
C LYS A 137 11.24 -36.16 1.16
#